data_AF-A0A9Q1G3S1-F1
#
_entry.id   AF-A0A9Q1G3S1-F1
#
_cell.length_a   1.000
_cell.length_b   1.000
_cell.length_c   1.000
_cell.angle_alpha   90.00
_cell.angle_beta   90.00
_cell.angle_gamma   90.00
#
_symmetry.space_group_name_H-M   'P 1'
#
loop_
_entity.id
_entity.type
_entity.pdbx_description
1 polymer ?
#
loop_
_entity_poly.entity_id
_entity_poly.type
_entity_poly.pdbx_seq_one_letter_code
_entity_poly.pdbx_strand_id
1 'polypeptide(L)'
;MTIVTAWLLYRRDCDGTGVRKEEQMRLYTFKSYIAEGLGRSGKSLERKKGRPSSTIAGEYEKKRRGPAAPIPIPDVRLDATAHWIIMTEKKGR
;
A
#
# COMPACT_ATOMS: atom_id res chain seq x y z
N MET A 1 14.57 10.68 -12.76
CA MET A 1 15.65 11.60 -13.20
C MET A 1 15.84 12.79 -12.26
N THR A 2 14.79 13.46 -11.79
CA THR A 2 14.84 14.67 -10.95
C THR A 2 15.64 14.57 -9.64
N ILE A 3 15.59 13.42 -8.95
CA ILE A 3 16.29 13.26 -7.67
C ILE A 3 17.82 13.24 -7.85
N VAL A 4 18.30 12.62 -8.93
CA VAL A 4 19.74 12.53 -9.21
C VAL A 4 20.29 13.88 -9.64
N THR A 5 19.55 14.65 -10.44
CA THR A 5 19.95 16.02 -10.81
C THR A 5 19.97 16.95 -9.60
N ALA A 6 18.98 16.85 -8.70
CA ALA A 6 18.99 17.58 -7.43
C ALA A 6 20.20 17.21 -6.54
N TRP A 7 20.59 15.92 -6.51
CA TRP A 7 21.77 15.48 -5.77
C TRP A 7 23.08 16.04 -6.36
N LEU A 8 23.19 16.13 -7.69
CA LEU A 8 24.35 16.75 -8.34
C LEU A 8 24.43 18.26 -8.05
N LEU A 9 23.30 18.96 -8.03
CA LEU A 9 23.24 20.36 -7.61
C LEU A 9 23.67 20.54 -6.16
N TYR A 10 23.15 19.70 -5.25
CA TYR A 10 23.58 19.67 -3.85
C TYR A 10 25.11 19.52 -3.72
N ARG A 11 25.72 18.59 -4.48
CA ARG A 11 27.18 18.41 -4.45
C ARG A 11 27.95 19.62 -4.96
N ARG A 12 27.48 20.23 -6.05
CA ARG A 12 28.07 21.46 -6.58
C ARG A 12 28.05 22.58 -5.54
N ASP A 13 26.94 22.72 -4.82
CA ASP A 13 26.78 23.75 -3.81
C ASP A 13 27.65 23.45 -2.57
N CYS A 14 27.81 22.18 -2.19
CA CYS A 14 28.77 21.75 -1.17
C CYS A 14 30.22 22.09 -1.56
N ASP A 15 30.61 21.83 -2.80
CA ASP A 15 31.95 22.16 -3.30
C ASP A 15 32.19 23.68 -3.28
N GLY A 16 31.19 24.50 -3.63
CA GLY A 16 31.26 25.96 -3.61
C GLY A 16 31.27 26.58 -2.20
N THR A 17 30.77 25.87 -1.19
CA THR A 17 30.74 26.31 0.22
C THR A 17 31.87 25.73 1.06
N GLY A 18 32.74 24.92 0.48
CA GLY A 18 33.91 24.34 1.15
C GLY A 18 33.59 23.11 2.02
N VAL A 19 32.42 22.48 1.84
CA VAL A 19 32.06 21.25 2.57
C VAL A 19 32.91 20.09 2.06
N ARG A 20 33.61 19.42 2.98
CA ARG A 20 34.51 18.30 2.65
C ARG A 20 33.73 17.14 2.05
N LYS A 21 34.33 16.39 1.13
CA LYS A 21 33.67 15.23 0.48
C LYS A 21 33.22 14.16 1.48
N GLU A 22 33.94 14.03 2.60
CA GLU A 22 33.61 13.12 3.69
C GLU A 22 32.34 13.52 4.45
N GLU A 23 32.04 14.82 4.48
CA GLU A 23 30.86 15.41 5.13
C GLU A 23 29.67 15.50 4.18
N GLN A 24 29.92 15.44 2.86
CA GLN A 24 28.86 15.42 1.85
C GLN A 24 28.01 14.15 1.94
N MET A 25 26.70 14.33 1.82
CA MET A 25 25.76 13.25 1.95
C MET A 25 25.82 12.29 0.75
N ARG A 26 25.95 10.99 1.05
CA ARG A 26 25.88 9.92 0.03
C ARG A 26 24.51 9.91 -0.64
N LEU A 27 24.47 9.47 -1.91
CA LEU A 27 23.25 9.48 -2.72
C LEU A 27 22.09 8.72 -2.06
N TYR A 28 22.34 7.57 -1.44
CA TYR A 28 21.27 6.80 -0.80
C TYR A 28 20.66 7.57 0.39
N THR A 29 21.49 8.22 1.21
CA THR A 29 21.02 9.04 2.33
C THR A 29 20.21 10.24 1.85
N PHE A 30 20.69 10.92 0.79
CA PHE A 30 19.94 12.00 0.14
C PHE A 30 18.56 11.54 -0.34
N LYS A 31 18.48 10.37 -0.99
CA LYS A 31 17.21 9.77 -1.41
C LYS A 31 16.31 9.44 -0.22
N SER A 32 16.86 8.92 0.88
CA SER A 32 16.10 8.60 2.09
C SER A 32 15.46 9.84 2.70
N TYR A 33 16.17 10.96 2.81
CA TYR A 33 15.61 12.21 3.33
C TYR A 33 14.49 12.76 2.45
N ILE A 34 14.65 12.72 1.14
CA ILE A 34 13.58 13.11 0.21
C ILE A 34 12.35 12.21 0.39
N ALA A 35 12.56 10.90 0.46
CA ALA A 35 11.47 9.95 0.67
C ALA A 35 10.75 10.17 2.00
N GLU A 36 11.48 10.47 3.06
CA GLU A 36 10.93 10.80 4.37
C GLU A 36 10.13 12.12 4.32
N GLY A 37 10.72 13.18 3.76
CA GLY A 37 10.07 14.49 3.64
C GLY A 37 8.77 14.42 2.83
N LEU A 38 8.80 13.75 1.68
CA LEU A 38 7.61 13.51 0.85
C LEU A 38 6.61 12.57 1.54
N GLY A 39 7.11 11.59 2.28
CA GLY A 39 6.29 10.65 3.04
C GLY A 39 5.53 11.30 4.19
N ARG A 40 6.04 12.41 4.74
CA ARG A 40 5.38 13.22 5.78
C ARG A 40 4.54 14.35 5.19
N SER A 41 4.95 14.89 4.05
CA SER A 41 4.26 15.99 3.37
C SER A 41 2.86 15.56 2.90
N GLY A 42 1.86 16.42 3.13
CA GLY A 42 0.49 16.22 2.68
C GLY A 42 -0.31 15.12 3.40
N LYS A 43 0.26 14.47 4.43
CA LYS A 43 -0.48 13.55 5.29
C LYS A 43 -0.95 14.28 6.55
N SER A 44 -2.22 14.10 6.91
CA SER A 44 -2.68 14.45 8.26
C SER A 44 -1.90 13.59 9.26
N LEU A 45 -1.27 14.21 10.26
CA LEU A 45 -0.58 13.51 11.35
C LEU A 45 -1.55 12.66 12.18
N GLU A 46 -2.85 12.83 11.98
CA GLU A 46 -3.87 11.93 12.47
C GLU A 46 -3.67 10.56 11.84
N ARG A 47 -3.04 9.65 12.61
CA ARG A 47 -3.12 8.22 12.34
C ARG A 47 -4.61 7.88 12.29
N LYS A 48 -5.14 7.57 11.10
CA LYS A 48 -6.45 6.92 10.99
C LYS A 48 -6.34 5.57 11.70
N LYS A 49 -6.68 5.55 12.98
CA LYS A 49 -6.68 4.36 13.82
C LYS A 49 -7.85 3.51 13.36
N GLY A 50 -7.58 2.46 12.60
CA GLY A 50 -8.58 1.54 12.10
C GLY A 50 -8.20 0.92 10.75
N ARG A 51 -8.94 -0.13 10.38
CA ARG A 51 -8.91 -0.71 9.03
C ARG A 51 -9.25 0.40 8.03
N PRO A 52 -8.53 0.57 6.90
CA PRO A 52 -9.02 1.40 5.81
C PRO A 52 -10.36 0.78 5.38
N SER A 53 -11.46 1.38 5.83
CA SER A 53 -12.79 0.93 5.44
C SER A 53 -12.87 1.09 3.94
N SER A 54 -13.24 0.00 3.25
CA SER A 54 -13.64 0.07 1.87
C SER A 54 -14.69 1.17 1.75
N THR A 55 -14.39 2.24 1.01
CA THR A 55 -15.31 3.33 0.65
C THR A 55 -16.48 2.85 -0.24
N ILE A 56 -16.79 1.55 -0.20
CA ILE A 56 -17.81 0.90 -1.02
C ILE A 56 -18.89 0.28 -0.12
N ALA A 57 -18.57 -0.15 1.12
CA ALA A 57 -19.55 -0.84 1.97
C ALA A 57 -20.64 0.07 2.58
N GLY A 58 -20.38 1.38 2.69
CA GLY A 58 -21.35 2.34 3.24
C GLY A 58 -22.40 2.85 2.24
N GLU A 59 -22.22 2.61 0.94
CA GLU A 59 -23.13 3.12 -0.09
C GLU A 59 -24.36 2.20 -0.30
N TYR A 60 -24.36 1.01 0.32
CA TYR A 60 -25.45 0.05 0.22
C TYR A 60 -26.48 0.11 1.35
N GLU A 61 -26.27 0.92 2.39
CA GLU A 61 -27.32 1.18 3.39
C GLU A 61 -28.33 2.23 2.89
N LYS A 62 -28.96 1.92 1.75
CA LYS A 62 -30.26 2.53 1.44
C LYS A 62 -31.25 1.95 2.44
N LYS A 63 -31.68 2.77 3.40
CA LYS A 63 -32.80 2.48 4.31
C LYS A 63 -33.98 2.00 3.47
N ARG A 64 -34.28 0.70 3.51
CA ARG A 64 -35.46 0.13 2.84
C ARG A 64 -36.71 0.65 3.58
N ARG A 65 -37.43 1.59 2.97
CA ARG A 65 -38.79 1.94 3.36
C ARG A 65 -39.74 0.96 2.67
N GLY A 66 -40.33 0.05 3.45
CA GLY A 66 -41.35 -0.90 2.98
C GLY A 66 -41.23 -2.27 3.64
N PRO A 67 -42.28 -3.13 3.59
CA PRO A 67 -42.22 -4.48 4.14
C PRO A 67 -41.06 -5.24 3.52
N ALA A 68 -40.06 -5.57 4.33
CA ALA A 68 -38.89 -6.28 3.88
C ALA A 68 -39.27 -7.74 3.67
N ALA A 69 -39.27 -8.21 2.42
CA ALA A 69 -39.23 -9.64 2.15
C ALA A 69 -38.05 -10.25 2.94
N PRO A 70 -38.23 -11.42 3.59
CA PRO A 70 -37.17 -12.04 4.37
C PRO A 70 -35.94 -12.19 3.48
N ILE A 71 -34.82 -11.63 3.94
CA ILE A 71 -33.54 -11.73 3.26
C ILE A 71 -33.21 -13.22 3.24
N PRO A 72 -32.92 -13.82 2.06
CA PRO A 72 -32.46 -15.20 1.99
C PRO A 72 -31.27 -15.35 2.92
N ILE A 73 -31.32 -16.34 3.80
CA ILE A 73 -30.18 -16.69 4.66
C ILE A 73 -29.01 -16.93 3.69
N PRO A 74 -27.87 -16.24 3.85
CA PRO A 74 -26.74 -16.45 2.96
C PRO A 74 -26.42 -17.93 2.98
N ASP A 75 -26.46 -18.57 1.80
CA ASP A 75 -26.13 -19.99 1.66
C ASP A 75 -24.86 -20.25 2.47
N VAL A 76 -24.95 -21.21 3.39
CA VAL A 76 -23.80 -21.71 4.13
C VAL A 76 -22.77 -22.04 3.06
N ARG A 77 -21.74 -21.20 2.94
CA ARG A 77 -20.66 -21.42 1.97
C ARG A 77 -19.93 -22.67 2.45
N LEU A 78 -20.39 -23.82 2.00
CA LEU A 78 -19.64 -25.05 1.98
C LEU A 78 -18.55 -24.83 0.91
N ASP A 79 -17.55 -24.02 1.24
CA ASP A 79 -16.23 -24.20 0.66
C ASP A 79 -15.75 -25.56 1.15
N ALA A 80 -16.27 -26.60 0.50
CA ALA A 80 -15.69 -27.92 0.55
C ALA A 80 -14.30 -27.73 -0.02
N THR A 81 -13.32 -27.71 0.87
CA THR A 81 -11.90 -27.64 0.59
C THR A 81 -11.49 -28.85 -0.25
N ALA A 82 -11.86 -28.87 -1.53
CA ALA A 82 -11.44 -29.87 -2.50
C ALA A 82 -10.22 -29.32 -3.26
N HIS A 83 -9.19 -28.95 -2.50
CA HIS A 83 -7.90 -28.47 -3.05
C HIS A 83 -6.78 -29.51 -2.95
N TRP A 84 -7.10 -30.79 -2.70
CA TRP A 84 -6.08 -31.84 -2.69
C TRP A 84 -6.05 -32.59 -4.02
N ILE A 85 -4.87 -32.63 -4.64
CA ILE A 85 -4.61 -33.40 -5.85
C ILE A 85 -4.78 -34.88 -5.48
N ILE A 86 -5.82 -35.52 -6.04
CA ILE A 86 -5.95 -36.97 -6.02
C ILE A 86 -4.95 -37.49 -7.06
N MET A 87 -3.86 -38.10 -6.59
CA MET A 87 -2.96 -38.87 -7.44
C MET A 87 -3.71 -40.11 -7.91
N THR A 88 -4.27 -40.07 -9.12
CA THR A 88 -4.87 -41.25 -9.73
C THR A 88 -3.76 -42.12 -10.28
N GLU A 89 -3.52 -43.31 -9.69
CA GLU A 89 -2.83 -44.36 -10.43
C GLU A 89 -3.76 -44.85 -11.54
N LYS A 90 -3.42 -44.53 -12.80
CA LYS A 90 -4.04 -45.22 -13.94
C LYS A 90 -3.59 -46.68 -13.91
N LYS A 91 -4.35 -47.56 -13.25
CA LYS A 91 -4.24 -48.98 -13.49
C LYS A 91 -5.00 -49.31 -14.77
N GLY A 92 -4.25 -49.48 -15.86
CA GLY A 92 -4.77 -49.89 -17.15
C GLY A 92 -5.30 -51.32 -17.10
N ARG A 93 -6.48 -51.47 -17.74
CA ARG A 93 -7.20 -52.66 -18.25
C ARG A 93 -7.21 -53.93 -17.41
#